data_AF-K2D6F2-F1
#
_entry.id   AF-K2D6F2-F1
#
_cell.length_a   1.000
_cell.length_b   1.000
_cell.length_c   1.000
_cell.angle_alpha   90.00
_cell.angle_beta   90.00
_cell.angle_gamma   90.00
#
_symmetry.space_group_name_H-M   'P 1'
#
loop_
_entity.id
_entity.type
_entity.pdbx_description
1 polymer ?
#
loop_
_entity_poly.entity_id
_entity_poly.type
_entity_poly.pdbx_seq_one_letter_code
_entity_poly.pdbx_strand_id
1 'polypeptide(L)' 'MQLFLMALALVFVLEGLLPFLAPHMWRRVMQNMLLQPDRTLRIIGLTSMLIGVGVLYLLH' A
#
# COMPACT_ATOMS: atom_id res chain seq x y z
N MET A 1 2.53 -18.69 -13.69
CA MET A 1 3.56 -18.60 -12.63
C MET A 1 4.45 -17.37 -12.76
N GLN A 2 5.01 -17.08 -13.95
CA GLN A 2 5.94 -15.94 -14.15
C GLN A 2 5.31 -14.56 -13.85
N LEU A 3 4.07 -14.30 -14.31
CA LEU A 3 3.36 -13.03 -14.05
C LEU A 3 3.16 -12.74 -12.57
N PHE A 4 2.87 -13.78 -11.77
CA PHE A 4 2.69 -13.64 -10.33
C PHE A 4 4.00 -13.22 -9.64
N LEU A 5 5.11 -13.87 -9.99
CA LEU A 5 6.43 -13.53 -9.45
C LEU A 5 6.86 -12.12 -9.85
N MET A 6 6.55 -11.69 -11.08
CA MET A 6 6.85 -10.33 -11.54
C MET A 6 6.01 -9.27 -10.83
N ALA A 7 4.70 -9.50 -10.66
CA ALA A 7 3.83 -8.62 -9.88
C ALA A 7 4.30 -8.52 -8.43
N LEU A 8 4.68 -9.64 -7.82
CA LEU A 8 5.22 -9.67 -6.46
C LEU A 8 6.53 -8.88 -6.35
N ALA A 9 7.45 -9.04 -7.31
CA ALA A 9 8.69 -8.27 -7.35
C ALA A 9 8.43 -6.76 -7.46
N LEU A 10 7.47 -6.35 -8.29
CA LEU A 10 7.09 -4.94 -8.41
C LEU A 10 6.52 -4.36 -7.12
N VAL A 11 5.70 -5.13 -6.39
CA VAL A 11 5.20 -4.71 -5.07
C VAL A 11 6.36 -4.45 -4.10
N PHE A 12 7.35 -5.35 -4.04
CA PHE A 12 8.54 -5.14 -3.20
C PHE A 12 9.35 -3.90 -3.61
N VAL A 13 9.53 -3.66 -4.92
CA VAL A 13 10.23 -2.47 -5.41
C VAL A 13 9.48 -1.21 -5.01
N LEU A 14 8.15 -1.16 -5.20
CA LEU A 14 7.33 0.01 -4.88
C LEU A 14 7.29 0.30 -3.37
N GLU A 15 7.12 -0.73 -2.53
CA GLU A 15 7.16 -0.60 -1.06
C GLU A 15 8.54 -0.13 -0.57
N GLY A 16 9.63 -0.56 -1.21
CA GLY A 16 10.99 -0.15 -0.88
C GLY A 16 11.38 1.24 -1.42
N LEU A 17 10.69 1.76 -2.43
CA LEU A 17 11.08 2.99 -3.13
C LEU A 17 10.95 4.23 -2.24
N LEU A 18 9.82 4.36 -1.52
CA LEU A 18 9.54 5.49 -0.65
C LEU A 18 10.50 5.61 0.54
N PRO A 19 10.78 4.53 1.31
CA PRO A 19 11.77 4.58 2.39
C PRO A 19 13.20 4.82 1.89
N PHE A 20 13.53 4.39 0.66
CA PHE A 20 14.85 4.61 0.06
C PHE A 20 15.04 6.07 -0.40
N LEU A 21 14.07 6.63 -1.13
CA LEU A 21 14.17 7.99 -1.70
C LEU A 21 13.90 9.08 -0.66
N ALA A 22 12.95 8.88 0.25
CA ALA A 22 12.48 9.91 1.18
C ALA A 22 12.22 9.35 2.60
N PRO A 23 13.25 8.86 3.30
CA PRO A 23 13.10 8.21 4.60
C PRO A 23 12.46 9.11 5.68
N HIS A 24 12.73 10.41 5.66
CA HIS A 24 12.15 11.37 6.61
C HIS A 24 10.64 11.55 6.41
N MET A 25 10.20 11.62 5.16
CA MET A 25 8.78 11.71 4.82
C MET A 25 8.05 10.43 5.21
N TRP A 26 8.65 9.27 4.90
CA TRP A 26 8.09 7.98 5.28
C TRP A 26 7.90 7.85 6.80
N ARG A 27 8.92 8.21 7.60
CA ARG A 27 8.83 8.22 9.06
C ARG A 27 7.71 9.12 9.58
N ARG A 28 7.53 10.31 8.99
CA ARG A 28 6.43 11.22 9.36
C ARG A 28 5.06 10.61 9.08
N VAL A 29 4.88 9.97 7.92
CA VAL A 29 3.62 9.29 7.57
C VAL A 29 3.33 8.16 8.56
N MET A 30 4.33 7.33 8.87
CA MET A 30 4.19 6.25 9.86
C MET A 30 3.83 6.78 11.25
N GLN A 31 4.47 7.86 11.71
CA GLN A 31 4.15 8.51 12.98
C GLN A 31 2.71 9.04 13.01
N ASN A 32 2.25 9.64 11.91
CA ASN A 32 0.87 10.10 11.80
C ASN A 32 -0.13 8.93 11.85
N MET A 33 0.22 7.77 11.28
CA MET A 33 -0.62 6.57 11.34
C MET A 33 -0.76 6.04 12.78
N LEU A 34 0.30 6.10 13.59
CA LEU A 34 0.25 5.69 15.00
C LEU A 34 -0.67 6.56 15.86
N LEU A 35 -0.90 7.81 15.45
CA LEU A 35 -1.81 8.74 16.13
C LEU A 35 -3.28 8.53 15.72
N GLN A 36 -3.54 7.77 14.65
CA GLN A 36 -4.91 7.49 14.20
C GLN A 36 -5.52 6.33 14.99
N PRO A 37 -6.81 6.41 15.36
CA PRO A 37 -7.47 5.29 16.01
C PRO A 37 -7.59 4.09 15.05
N ASP A 38 -7.49 2.87 15.59
CA ASP A 38 -7.53 1.61 14.84
C ASP A 38 -8.71 1.51 13.86
N ARG A 39 -9.86 2.09 14.24
CA ARG A 39 -11.06 2.11 13.39
C ARG A 39 -10.82 2.84 12.08
N THR A 40 -10.12 3.98 12.12
CA THR A 40 -9.79 4.77 10.94
C THR A 40 -8.83 4.02 10.04
N LEU A 41 -7.78 3.40 10.62
CA LEU A 41 -6.82 2.59 9.85
C LEU A 41 -7.51 1.41 9.15
N ARG A 42 -8.45 0.73 9.84
CA ARG A 42 -9.25 -0.36 9.25
C ARG A 42 -10.14 0.12 8.11
N ILE A 43 -10.78 1.28 8.25
CA ILE A 43 -11.64 1.84 7.18
C ILE A 43 -10.79 2.20 5.96
N ILE A 44 -9.64 2.86 6.15
CA ILE A 44 -8.71 3.18 5.06
C ILE A 44 -8.21 1.91 4.37
N GLY A 45 -7.87 0.88 5.14
CA GLY A 45 -7.48 -0.42 4.59
C GLY A 45 -8.60 -1.06 3.78
N LEU A 46 -9.83 -1.05 4.31
CA LEU A 46 -11.00 -1.62 3.64
C LEU A 46 -11.33 -0.89 2.34
N THR A 47 -11.32 0.45 2.34
CA THR A 47 -11.60 1.21 1.12
C THR A 47 -10.52 0.97 0.06
N SER A 48 -9.25 0.90 0.45
CA SER A 48 -8.16 0.54 -0.46
C SER A 48 -8.33 -0.86 -1.06
N MET A 49 -8.68 -1.86 -0.24
CA MET A 49 -8.97 -3.22 -0.71
C MET A 49 -10.15 -3.26 -1.70
N LEU A 50 -11.25 -2.57 -1.39
CA LEU A 50 -12.43 -2.51 -2.25
C LEU A 50 -12.14 -1.82 -3.59
N ILE A 51 -11.37 -0.74 -3.58
CA ILE A 51 -10.91 -0.07 -4.80
C ILE A 51 -10.05 -1.03 -5.62
N GLY A 52 -9.09 -1.72 -4.99
CA GLY A 52 -8.23 -2.70 -5.65
C GLY A 52 -9.03 -3.82 -6.32
N VAL A 53 -10.00 -4.39 -5.62
CA VAL A 53 -10.91 -5.40 -6.18
C VAL A 53 -11.76 -4.84 -7.32
N GLY A 54 -12.29 -3.62 -7.17
CA GLY A 54 -13.06 -2.96 -8.21
C GLY A 54 -12.26 -2.71 -9.49
N VAL A 55 -11.01 -2.25 -9.35
CA VAL A 55 -10.09 -2.07 -10.48
C VAL A 55 -9.75 -3.40 -11.13
N LEU A 56 -9.48 -4.44 -10.33
CA LEU A 56 -9.25 -5.79 -10.87
C LEU A 56 -10.47 -6.29 -11.64
N TYR A 57 -11.69 -6.07 -11.13
CA TYR A 57 -12.93 -6.47 -11.82
C TYR A 57 -13.18 -5.69 -13.11
N LEU A 58 -12.74 -4.43 -13.21
CA LEU A 58 -12.87 -3.62 -14.43
C LEU A 58 -11.82 -3.95 -15.50
N LEU A 59 -10.63 -4.41 -15.09
CA LEU A 59 -9.51 -4.74 -15.97
C LEU A 59 -9.46 -6.22 -16.37
N HIS A 60 -10.19 -7.10 -15.67
CA HIS A 60 -10.45 -8.49 -16.07
C HIS A 60 -11.69 -8.56 -16.96
#